data_AF-A0A8T3MFJ1-F1
#
_entry.id   AF-A0A8T3MFJ1-F1
#
_cell.length_a   1.000
_cell.length_b   1.000
_cell.length_c   1.000
_cell.angle_alpha   90.00
_cell.angle_beta   90.00
_cell.angle_gamma   90.00
#
_symmetry.space_group_name_H-M   'P 1'
#
loop_
_entity.id
_entity.type
_entity.pdbx_description
1 polymer ?
#
loop_
_entity_poly.entity_id
_entity_poly.type
_entity_poly.pdbx_seq_one_letter_code
_entity_poly.pdbx_strand_id
1 'polypeptide(L)'
;MKVAILLYPGTWSERDFAHAFSLLGIDHEVVWHADADLRRFDAAIVPGGFSYGDHLRAGAIAKISPATRELRRAAAEGMPILGSCNGFQILCEAGLLPGALVRNTHLEFRCDWVRMRVESDATPFTRGLGGELLRMPIAHGEGCWVADGETLARVESSGQVALRYVDERGTATPEANPNGSTANIAGLRNEAGNVL
;
A
#
# COMPACT_ATOMS: atom_id res chain seq x y z
N MET A 1 -5.94 5.86 -20.53
CA MET A 1 -5.30 5.28 -19.34
C MET A 1 -5.90 3.90 -19.13
N LYS A 2 -5.08 2.85 -19.09
CA LYS A 2 -5.48 1.48 -18.77
C LYS A 2 -4.76 0.99 -17.52
N VAL A 3 -5.49 0.49 -16.53
CA VAL A 3 -4.95 0.08 -15.22
C VAL A 3 -4.88 -1.44 -15.09
N ALA A 4 -3.73 -1.96 -14.67
CA ALA A 4 -3.61 -3.36 -14.27
C ALA A 4 -4.05 -3.53 -12.81
N ILE A 5 -4.92 -4.50 -12.52
CA ILE A 5 -5.28 -4.91 -11.17
C ILE A 5 -4.68 -6.30 -10.95
N LEU A 6 -3.60 -6.41 -10.19
CA LEU A 6 -2.90 -7.67 -10.03
C LEU A 6 -3.66 -8.63 -9.13
N LEU A 7 -3.83 -9.86 -9.60
CA LEU A 7 -4.51 -10.94 -8.90
C LEU A 7 -3.48 -12.00 -8.48
N TYR A 8 -3.15 -12.02 -7.20
CA TYR A 8 -2.35 -13.07 -6.56
C TYR A 8 -3.28 -14.16 -6.00
N PRO A 9 -2.80 -15.40 -5.78
CA PRO A 9 -3.60 -16.43 -5.12
C PRO A 9 -3.94 -15.95 -3.70
N GLY A 10 -5.21 -15.76 -3.38
CA GLY A 10 -5.65 -15.22 -2.07
C GLY A 10 -5.88 -13.71 -2.02
N THR A 11 -5.71 -12.98 -3.13
CA THR A 11 -6.30 -11.64 -3.28
C THR A 11 -7.84 -11.74 -3.25
N TRP A 12 -8.49 -10.75 -2.64
CA TRP A 12 -9.96 -10.72 -2.46
C TRP A 12 -10.62 -9.37 -2.80
N SER A 13 -9.84 -8.30 -2.89
CA SER A 13 -10.34 -6.93 -3.10
C SER A 13 -10.16 -6.44 -4.54
N GLU A 14 -9.73 -7.30 -5.47
CA GLU A 14 -9.55 -6.95 -6.88
C GLU A 14 -10.85 -6.48 -7.54
N ARG A 15 -11.98 -7.07 -7.14
CA ARG A 15 -13.32 -6.69 -7.64
C ARG A 15 -13.76 -5.33 -7.13
N ASP A 16 -13.40 -4.96 -5.91
CA ASP A 16 -13.72 -3.65 -5.35
C ASP A 16 -12.98 -2.55 -6.11
N PHE A 17 -11.70 -2.77 -6.42
CA PHE A 17 -10.93 -1.88 -7.29
C PHE A 17 -11.52 -1.80 -8.71
N ALA A 18 -11.86 -2.95 -9.32
CA ALA A 18 -12.48 -2.98 -10.64
C ALA A 18 -13.81 -2.22 -10.66
N HIS A 19 -14.62 -2.38 -9.61
CA HIS A 19 -15.86 -1.64 -9.45
C HIS A 19 -15.61 -0.13 -9.33
N ALA A 20 -14.67 0.29 -8.49
CA ALA A 20 -14.30 1.70 -8.34
C ALA A 20 -13.83 2.33 -9.67
N PHE A 21 -12.97 1.64 -10.43
CA PHE A 21 -12.56 2.14 -11.76
C PHE A 21 -13.70 2.19 -12.76
N SER A 22 -14.61 1.22 -12.73
CA SER A 22 -15.81 1.22 -13.58
C SER A 22 -16.68 2.46 -13.32
N LEU A 23 -16.89 2.83 -12.05
CA LEU A 23 -17.64 4.03 -11.67
C LEU A 23 -16.97 5.32 -12.16
N LEU A 24 -15.65 5.31 -12.26
CA LEU A 24 -14.85 6.44 -12.77
C LEU A 24 -14.67 6.43 -14.30
N GLY A 25 -15.19 5.41 -15.00
CA GLY A 25 -15.00 5.25 -16.45
C GLY A 25 -13.56 4.98 -16.86
N ILE A 26 -12.74 4.40 -15.98
CA ILE A 26 -11.33 4.07 -16.22
C ILE A 26 -11.23 2.65 -16.77
N ASP A 27 -10.56 2.49 -17.91
CA ASP A 27 -10.26 1.17 -18.48
C ASP A 27 -9.31 0.40 -17.55
N HIS A 28 -9.62 -0.86 -17.29
CA HIS A 28 -8.89 -1.68 -16.33
C HIS A 28 -8.99 -3.16 -16.68
N GLU A 29 -8.02 -3.93 -16.21
CA GLU A 29 -7.99 -5.38 -16.41
C GLU A 29 -7.46 -6.06 -15.15
N VAL A 30 -8.14 -7.12 -14.72
CA VAL A 30 -7.63 -8.01 -13.67
C VAL A 30 -6.61 -8.95 -14.31
N VAL A 31 -5.38 -8.93 -13.81
CA VAL A 31 -4.24 -9.63 -14.40
C VAL A 31 -3.73 -10.70 -13.44
N TRP A 32 -3.77 -11.95 -13.87
CA TRP A 32 -3.23 -13.06 -13.09
C TRP A 32 -1.72 -12.88 -12.86
N HIS A 33 -1.26 -13.08 -11.62
CA HIS A 33 0.12 -12.76 -11.23
C HIS A 33 1.20 -13.52 -12.04
N ALA A 34 0.88 -14.70 -12.60
CA ALA A 34 1.82 -15.49 -13.38
C ALA A 34 1.97 -14.98 -14.82
N ASP A 35 0.92 -14.35 -15.36
CA ASP A 35 0.83 -13.91 -16.76
C ASP A 35 0.99 -12.38 -16.89
N ALA A 36 1.49 -11.74 -15.83
CA ALA A 36 1.60 -10.30 -15.78
C ALA A 36 2.59 -9.78 -16.85
N ASP A 37 2.07 -8.91 -17.71
CA ASP A 37 2.84 -8.04 -18.60
C ASP A 37 2.36 -6.60 -18.37
N LEU A 38 3.15 -5.81 -17.64
CA LEU A 38 2.76 -4.44 -17.30
C LEU A 38 2.99 -3.44 -18.43
N ARG A 39 3.65 -3.82 -19.53
CA ARG A 39 3.96 -2.89 -20.64
C ARG A 39 2.72 -2.42 -21.41
N ARG A 40 1.60 -3.13 -21.27
CA ARG A 40 0.31 -2.78 -21.90
C ARG A 40 -0.57 -1.86 -21.04
N PHE A 41 -0.06 -1.39 -19.92
CA PHE A 41 -0.80 -0.59 -18.95
C PHE A 41 -0.06 0.71 -18.63
N ASP A 42 -0.83 1.68 -18.14
CA ASP A 42 -0.32 2.99 -17.73
C ASP A 42 -0.10 3.09 -16.22
N ALA A 43 -0.73 2.21 -15.43
CA ALA A 43 -0.61 2.14 -13.98
C ALA A 43 -0.93 0.72 -13.47
N ALA A 44 -0.50 0.39 -12.25
CA ALA A 44 -0.80 -0.89 -11.62
C ALA A 44 -1.32 -0.74 -10.18
N ILE A 45 -2.27 -1.60 -9.82
CA ILE A 45 -2.80 -1.77 -8.47
C ILE A 45 -2.38 -3.15 -7.96
N VAL A 46 -1.86 -3.17 -6.73
CA VAL A 46 -1.66 -4.38 -5.93
C VAL A 46 -2.74 -4.38 -4.84
N PRO A 47 -3.84 -5.14 -5.02
CA PRO A 47 -4.97 -5.08 -4.09
C PRO A 47 -4.68 -5.73 -2.73
N GLY A 48 -5.58 -5.50 -1.79
CA GLY A 48 -5.62 -6.22 -0.51
C GLY A 48 -6.00 -7.69 -0.68
N GLY A 49 -5.66 -8.50 0.32
CA GLY A 49 -5.59 -9.95 0.21
C GLY A 49 -5.07 -10.63 1.45
N PHE A 50 -5.05 -11.94 1.36
CA PHE A 50 -4.18 -12.82 2.13
C PHE A 50 -3.39 -13.63 1.09
N SER A 51 -2.50 -12.96 0.35
CA SER A 51 -1.77 -13.63 -0.72
C SER A 51 -1.01 -14.85 -0.18
N TYR A 52 -1.26 -16.02 -0.78
CA TYR A 52 -0.79 -17.32 -0.31
C TYR A 52 -1.18 -17.62 1.15
N GLY A 53 -2.34 -17.14 1.59
CA GLY A 53 -2.87 -17.31 2.95
C GLY A 53 -2.03 -16.66 4.04
N ASP A 54 -1.10 -15.76 3.68
CA ASP A 54 -0.06 -15.21 4.56
C ASP A 54 0.72 -16.31 5.34
N HIS A 55 0.79 -17.54 4.80
CA HIS A 55 1.25 -18.73 5.52
C HIS A 55 2.69 -18.66 6.05
N LEU A 56 3.58 -17.98 5.34
CA LEU A 56 4.96 -17.72 5.82
C LEU A 56 5.04 -16.39 6.56
N ARG A 57 4.66 -15.33 5.85
CA ARG A 57 4.48 -13.94 6.30
C ARG A 57 3.72 -13.22 5.20
N ALA A 58 2.89 -12.24 5.54
CA ALA A 58 2.06 -11.58 4.54
C ALA A 58 2.91 -10.99 3.39
N GLY A 59 2.54 -11.33 2.15
CA GLY A 59 3.24 -10.90 0.93
C GLY A 59 4.60 -11.57 0.64
N ALA A 60 5.17 -12.36 1.55
CA ALA A 60 6.53 -12.88 1.41
C ALA A 60 6.69 -13.92 0.28
N ILE A 61 5.64 -14.69 -0.03
CA ILE A 61 5.64 -15.63 -1.16
C ILE A 61 5.31 -14.90 -2.47
N ALA A 62 4.45 -13.89 -2.43
CA ALA A 62 4.10 -13.10 -3.60
C ALA A 62 5.32 -12.37 -4.22
N LYS A 63 6.37 -12.08 -3.43
CA LYS A 63 7.55 -11.37 -3.93
C LYS A 63 8.35 -12.09 -5.01
N ILE A 64 8.24 -13.42 -5.10
CA ILE A 64 8.92 -14.23 -6.11
C ILE A 64 8.08 -14.46 -7.38
N SER A 65 6.89 -13.88 -7.45
CA SER A 65 6.00 -14.02 -8.61
C SER A 65 6.48 -13.26 -9.86
N PRO A 66 6.06 -13.68 -11.07
CA PRO A 66 6.29 -12.91 -12.29
C PRO A 66 5.75 -11.47 -12.22
N ALA A 67 4.56 -11.27 -11.65
CA ALA A 67 3.99 -9.94 -11.43
C ALA A 67 4.89 -9.03 -10.58
N THR A 68 5.51 -9.54 -9.52
CA THR A 68 6.41 -8.71 -8.71
C THR A 68 7.68 -8.33 -9.46
N ARG A 69 8.19 -9.21 -10.33
CA ARG A 69 9.29 -8.84 -11.24
C ARG A 69 8.88 -7.71 -12.20
N GLU A 70 7.67 -7.79 -12.76
CA GLU A 70 7.14 -6.72 -13.60
C GLU A 70 6.92 -5.42 -12.82
N LEU A 71 6.40 -5.48 -11.60
CA LEU A 71 6.24 -4.31 -10.73
C LEU A 71 7.58 -3.59 -10.51
N ARG A 72 8.67 -4.34 -10.28
CA ARG A 72 10.01 -3.74 -10.11
C ARG A 72 10.47 -3.01 -11.38
N ARG A 73 10.30 -3.64 -12.54
CA ARG A 73 10.65 -3.04 -13.83
C ARG A 73 9.82 -1.77 -14.07
N ALA A 74 8.50 -1.89 -13.97
CA ALA A 74 7.57 -0.78 -14.20
C ALA A 74 7.80 0.38 -13.21
N ALA A 75 8.08 0.09 -11.94
CA ALA A 75 8.43 1.10 -10.94
C ALA A 75 9.70 1.88 -11.32
N ALA A 76 10.74 1.18 -11.79
CA ALA A 76 11.98 1.81 -12.24
C ALA A 76 11.79 2.69 -13.49
N GLU A 77 10.79 2.39 -14.31
CA GLU A 77 10.38 3.18 -15.47
C GLU A 77 9.43 4.33 -15.11
N GLY A 78 9.10 4.52 -13.83
CA GLY A 78 8.25 5.62 -13.36
C GLY A 78 6.74 5.34 -13.42
N MET A 79 6.32 4.09 -13.68
CA MET A 79 4.90 3.73 -13.69
C MET A 79 4.26 3.99 -12.31
N PRO A 80 3.09 4.65 -12.25
CA PRO A 80 2.30 4.76 -11.02
C PRO A 80 1.84 3.38 -10.51
N ILE A 81 2.19 3.04 -9.26
CA ILE A 81 1.83 1.79 -8.61
C ILE A 81 1.24 2.09 -7.24
N LEU A 82 0.07 1.52 -6.94
CA LEU A 82 -0.57 1.61 -5.62
C LEU A 82 -0.74 0.21 -5.00
N GLY A 83 -0.19 0.00 -3.81
CA GLY A 83 -0.38 -1.21 -3.01
C GLY A 83 -1.25 -0.96 -1.79
N SER A 84 -2.43 -1.59 -1.74
CA SER A 84 -3.36 -1.44 -0.60
C SER A 84 -3.36 -2.69 0.29
N CYS A 85 -3.25 -2.50 1.61
CA CYS A 85 -3.26 -3.58 2.61
C CYS A 85 -2.20 -4.66 2.32
N ASN A 86 -2.59 -5.81 1.74
CA ASN A 86 -1.65 -6.84 1.32
C ASN A 86 -0.74 -6.39 0.18
N GLY A 87 -1.21 -5.48 -0.67
CA GLY A 87 -0.37 -4.82 -1.64
C GLY A 87 0.79 -4.06 -1.01
N PHE A 88 0.56 -3.30 0.06
CA PHE A 88 1.62 -2.59 0.78
C PHE A 88 2.66 -3.58 1.34
N GLN A 89 2.20 -4.68 1.94
CA GLN A 89 3.07 -5.76 2.42
C GLN A 89 3.94 -6.34 1.29
N ILE A 90 3.34 -6.64 0.14
CA ILE A 90 4.05 -7.13 -1.05
C ILE A 90 5.07 -6.11 -1.55
N LEU A 91 4.74 -4.82 -1.59
CA LEU A 91 5.65 -3.77 -2.04
C LEU A 91 6.86 -3.60 -1.10
N CYS A 92 6.68 -3.72 0.21
CA CYS A 92 7.79 -3.75 1.18
C CYS A 92 8.65 -5.01 1.02
N GLU A 93 8.04 -6.19 0.89
CA GLU A 93 8.76 -7.44 0.61
C GLU A 93 9.51 -7.42 -0.73
N ALA A 94 8.96 -6.67 -1.68
CA ALA A 94 9.58 -6.39 -2.95
C ALA A 94 10.63 -5.26 -2.87
N GLY A 95 10.92 -4.68 -1.70
CA GLY A 95 11.87 -3.56 -1.59
C GLY A 95 11.55 -2.37 -2.49
N LEU A 96 10.28 -2.23 -2.91
CA LEU A 96 9.76 -1.07 -3.63
C LEU A 96 9.35 0.03 -2.65
N LEU A 97 9.02 -0.36 -1.41
CA LEU A 97 8.82 0.52 -0.27
C LEU A 97 9.73 0.10 0.88
N PRO A 98 10.17 1.04 1.74
CA PRO A 98 11.06 0.74 2.86
C PRO A 98 10.30 0.18 4.06
N GLY A 99 11.06 -0.50 4.94
CA GLY A 99 10.54 -1.09 6.17
C GLY A 99 9.81 -2.42 5.93
N ALA A 100 9.06 -2.85 6.93
CA ALA A 100 8.28 -4.08 6.86
C ALA A 100 6.97 -3.92 7.64
N LEU A 101 5.96 -4.70 7.26
CA LEU A 101 4.72 -4.82 8.02
C LEU A 101 4.74 -6.14 8.78
N VAL A 102 4.40 -6.07 10.07
CA VAL A 102 4.35 -7.20 10.99
C VAL A 102 3.00 -7.27 11.68
N ARG A 103 2.78 -8.32 12.47
CA ARG A 103 1.58 -8.46 13.32
C ARG A 103 1.32 -7.19 14.11
N ASN A 104 0.04 -6.82 14.20
CA ASN A 104 -0.40 -5.73 15.05
C ASN A 104 0.11 -5.94 16.48
N THR A 105 0.48 -4.87 17.20
CA THR A 105 1.10 -4.98 18.53
C THR A 105 0.22 -5.66 19.58
N HIS A 106 -1.10 -5.59 19.41
CA HIS A 106 -2.09 -6.24 20.26
C HIS A 106 -2.49 -7.65 19.78
N LEU A 107 -1.89 -8.15 18.70
CA LEU A 107 -2.04 -9.51 18.16
C LEU A 107 -3.46 -9.91 17.72
N GLU A 108 -4.33 -8.94 17.42
CA GLU A 108 -5.68 -9.19 16.90
C GLU A 108 -5.85 -8.61 15.50
N PHE A 109 -6.83 -9.13 14.75
CA PHE A 109 -7.29 -8.53 13.51
C PHE A 109 -8.11 -7.28 13.80
N ARG A 110 -7.85 -6.19 13.06
CA ARG A 110 -8.63 -4.95 13.14
C ARG A 110 -9.44 -4.74 11.88
N CYS A 111 -10.74 -4.53 12.06
CA CYS A 111 -11.70 -4.15 11.02
C CYS A 111 -12.48 -2.94 11.52
N ASP A 112 -12.07 -1.73 11.12
CA ASP A 112 -12.59 -0.49 11.72
C ASP A 112 -12.50 0.68 10.74
N TRP A 113 -13.15 1.78 11.08
CA TRP A 113 -12.98 3.08 10.45
C TRP A 113 -11.98 3.92 11.21
N VAL A 114 -10.93 4.35 10.52
CA VAL A 114 -9.87 5.19 11.09
C VAL A 114 -9.83 6.55 10.40
N ARG A 115 -9.13 7.50 11.03
CA ARG A 115 -8.77 8.76 10.40
C ARG A 115 -7.30 8.75 10.05
N MET A 116 -6.99 9.24 8.87
CA MET A 116 -5.63 9.41 8.40
C MET A 116 -5.44 10.84 7.89
N ARG A 117 -4.28 11.42 8.17
CA ARG A 117 -3.87 12.69 7.56
C ARG A 117 -2.95 12.40 6.39
N VAL A 118 -3.16 13.11 5.28
CA VAL A 118 -2.25 13.09 4.13
C VAL A 118 -1.04 13.96 4.43
N GLU A 119 0.12 13.32 4.54
CA GLU A 119 1.40 13.99 4.87
C GLU A 119 2.13 14.49 3.61
N SER A 120 1.95 13.80 2.49
CA SER A 120 2.64 14.11 1.23
C SER A 120 1.66 14.01 0.07
N ASP A 121 1.61 15.06 -0.75
CA ASP A 121 0.90 15.13 -2.03
C ASP A 121 1.84 14.89 -3.23
N ALA A 122 3.10 14.54 -2.97
CA ALA A 122 4.16 14.27 -3.94
C ALA A 122 4.05 12.88 -4.61
N THR A 123 2.84 12.40 -4.86
CA THR A 123 2.55 11.19 -5.63
C THR A 123 1.23 11.36 -6.39
N PRO A 124 1.04 10.73 -7.57
CA PRO A 124 -0.21 10.85 -8.32
C PRO A 124 -1.48 10.51 -7.51
N PHE A 125 -1.35 9.69 -6.47
CA PHE A 125 -2.47 9.19 -5.68
C PHE A 125 -2.98 10.15 -4.60
N THR A 126 -2.16 11.08 -4.13
CA THR A 126 -2.51 12.04 -3.06
C THR A 126 -2.34 13.49 -3.49
N ARG A 127 -2.07 13.73 -4.77
CA ARG A 127 -1.89 15.07 -5.35
C ARG A 127 -3.09 15.96 -5.03
N GLY A 128 -2.83 17.12 -4.44
CA GLY A 128 -3.86 18.10 -4.07
C GLY A 128 -4.61 17.77 -2.79
N LEU A 129 -4.22 16.72 -2.05
CA LEU A 129 -4.83 16.31 -0.78
C LEU A 129 -3.93 16.59 0.43
N GLY A 130 -2.81 17.30 0.27
CA GLY A 130 -1.85 17.56 1.36
C GLY A 130 -2.53 18.24 2.55
N GLY A 131 -2.43 17.61 3.74
CA GLY A 131 -3.07 18.08 4.98
C GLY A 131 -4.51 17.64 5.19
N GLU A 132 -5.16 17.03 4.19
CA GLU A 132 -6.54 16.55 4.31
C GLU A 132 -6.68 15.43 5.34
N LEU A 133 -7.83 15.39 6.01
CA LEU A 133 -8.21 14.33 6.94
C LEU A 133 -9.17 13.36 6.26
N LEU A 134 -8.68 12.16 5.98
CA LEU A 134 -9.44 11.09 5.34
C LEU A 134 -10.01 10.14 6.38
N ARG A 135 -11.28 9.76 6.22
CA ARG A 135 -11.90 8.67 6.98
C ARG A 135 -11.92 7.41 6.11
N MET A 136 -11.15 6.40 6.49
CA MET A 136 -10.90 5.20 5.66
C MET A 136 -11.17 3.92 6.44
N PRO A 137 -11.68 2.86 5.79
CA PRO A 137 -11.77 1.55 6.41
C PRO A 137 -10.39 0.87 6.46
N ILE A 138 -10.15 0.07 7.49
CA ILE A 138 -9.01 -0.84 7.61
C ILE A 138 -9.51 -2.27 7.86
N ALA A 139 -8.72 -3.25 7.42
CA ALA A 139 -8.99 -4.68 7.62
C ALA A 139 -7.66 -5.47 7.60
N HIS A 140 -6.95 -5.58 8.74
CA HIS A 140 -5.64 -6.24 8.78
C HIS A 140 -5.27 -6.87 10.14
N GLY A 141 -4.55 -7.99 10.10
CA GLY A 141 -3.86 -8.59 11.26
C GLY A 141 -2.35 -8.30 11.29
N GLU A 142 -1.76 -8.00 10.14
CA GLU A 142 -0.32 -7.70 9.96
C GLU A 142 -0.11 -6.30 9.36
N GLY A 143 -0.71 -5.28 9.99
CA GLY A 143 -0.66 -3.90 9.50
C GLY A 143 0.39 -3.00 10.16
N CYS A 144 1.13 -3.50 11.16
CA CYS A 144 2.07 -2.70 11.93
C CYS A 144 3.35 -2.46 11.12
N TRP A 145 3.53 -1.24 10.62
CA TRP A 145 4.75 -0.85 9.93
C TRP A 145 5.89 -0.59 10.93
N VAL A 146 7.04 -1.20 10.68
CA VAL A 146 8.24 -1.09 11.49
C VAL A 146 9.48 -0.89 10.61
N ALA A 147 10.46 -0.18 11.17
CA ALA A 147 11.76 0.02 10.56
C ALA A 147 12.82 0.27 11.65
N ASP A 148 14.10 0.11 11.30
CA ASP A 148 15.20 0.58 12.14
C ASP A 148 15.24 2.12 12.21
N GLY A 149 15.98 2.66 13.19
CA GLY A 149 16.04 4.10 13.42
C GLY A 149 16.61 4.89 12.24
N GLU A 150 17.55 4.31 11.48
CA GLU A 150 18.13 4.95 10.30
C GLU A 150 17.09 5.06 9.17
N THR A 151 16.38 3.98 8.89
CA THR A 151 15.31 3.95 7.89
C THR A 151 14.17 4.87 8.27
N LEU A 152 13.76 4.88 9.55
CA LEU A 152 12.76 5.83 10.05
C LEU A 152 13.19 7.27 9.82
N ALA A 153 14.41 7.64 10.22
CA ALA A 153 14.92 8.99 10.03
C ALA A 153 14.98 9.38 8.54
N ARG A 154 15.36 8.44 7.66
CA ARG A 154 15.39 8.66 6.21
C ARG A 154 14.00 8.91 5.63
N VAL A 155 13.00 8.07 5.95
CA VAL A 155 11.64 8.23 5.38
C VAL A 155 10.96 9.51 5.87
N GLU A 156 11.22 9.90 7.12
CA GLU A 156 10.73 11.16 7.70
C GLU A 156 11.36 12.37 7.01
N SER A 157 12.70 12.42 6.94
CA SER A 157 13.42 13.57 6.37
C SER A 157 13.23 13.72 4.85
N SER A 158 12.98 12.63 4.14
CA SER A 158 12.78 12.61 2.69
C SER A 158 11.32 12.84 2.27
N GLY A 159 10.42 13.08 3.23
CA GLY A 159 8.99 13.27 2.97
C GLY A 159 8.34 12.06 2.28
N GLN A 160 8.79 10.85 2.61
CA GLN A 160 8.24 9.60 2.06
C GLN A 160 6.99 9.14 2.80
N VAL A 161 6.69 9.70 3.98
CA VAL A 161 5.44 9.42 4.67
C VAL A 161 4.30 10.04 3.88
N ALA A 162 3.37 9.21 3.41
CA ALA A 162 2.21 9.64 2.63
C ALA A 162 0.97 9.78 3.50
N LEU A 163 0.80 8.88 4.47
CA LEU A 163 -0.37 8.84 5.36
C LEU A 163 0.06 8.56 6.80
N ARG A 164 -0.55 9.24 7.76
CA ARG A 164 -0.47 8.90 9.19
C ARG A 164 -1.83 8.70 9.81
N TYR A 165 -1.94 7.72 10.70
CA TYR A 165 -3.09 7.61 11.61
C TYR A 165 -3.15 8.83 12.53
N VAL A 166 -4.35 9.40 12.68
CA VAL A 166 -4.59 10.60 13.48
C VAL A 166 -5.94 10.53 14.19
N ASP A 167 -6.07 11.30 15.27
CA ASP A 167 -7.33 11.48 15.99
C ASP A 167 -8.30 12.39 15.22
N GLU A 168 -9.43 12.74 15.85
CA GLU A 168 -10.46 13.60 15.24
C GLU A 168 -9.98 15.04 14.98
N ARG A 169 -8.95 15.48 15.70
CA ARG A 169 -8.34 16.80 15.55
C ARG A 169 -7.20 16.79 14.54
N GLY A 170 -6.96 15.63 13.89
CA GLY A 170 -5.86 15.45 12.97
C GLY A 170 -4.51 15.39 13.68
N THR A 171 -4.43 14.98 14.95
CA THR A 171 -3.17 14.80 15.68
C THR A 171 -2.77 13.33 15.71
N ALA A 172 -1.49 13.05 15.44
CA ALA A 172 -0.98 11.67 15.46
C ALA A 172 -0.66 11.25 16.91
N THR A 173 -1.59 10.55 17.55
CA THR A 173 -1.44 10.07 18.94
C THR A 173 -1.32 8.54 18.98
N PRO A 174 -0.75 7.95 20.05
CA PRO A 174 -0.72 6.50 20.21
C PRO A 174 -2.10 5.83 20.15
N GLU A 175 -3.15 6.50 20.64
CA GLU A 175 -4.52 5.97 20.69
C GLU A 175 -5.19 5.96 19.31
N ALA A 176 -4.80 6.87 18.42
CA ALA A 176 -5.28 6.90 17.05
C ALA A 176 -4.71 5.78 16.18
N ASN A 177 -3.63 5.14 16.64
CA ASN A 177 -2.89 4.12 15.91
C ASN A 177 -3.49 2.72 16.13
N PRO A 178 -4.16 2.14 15.13
CA PRO A 178 -4.92 0.92 15.31
C PRO A 178 -4.03 -0.34 15.43
N ASN A 179 -2.78 -0.28 14.96
CA ASN A 179 -1.91 -1.45 14.81
C ASN A 179 -0.55 -1.33 15.51
N GLY A 180 -0.21 -0.15 16.02
CA GLY A 180 1.07 0.13 16.67
C GLY A 180 2.20 0.46 15.70
N SER A 181 1.88 0.88 14.47
CA SER A 181 2.88 1.29 13.48
C SER A 181 3.81 2.38 14.02
N THR A 182 5.10 2.26 13.71
CA THR A 182 6.12 3.24 14.11
C THR A 182 5.74 4.63 13.60
N ALA A 183 5.79 5.64 14.49
CA ALA A 183 5.43 7.03 14.19
C ALA A 183 4.04 7.22 13.57
N ASN A 184 3.08 6.31 13.86
CA ASN A 184 1.72 6.33 13.31
C ASN A 184 1.66 6.26 11.78
N ILE A 185 2.71 5.76 11.12
CA ILE A 185 2.77 5.66 9.65
C ILE A 185 1.74 4.65 9.15
N ALA A 186 0.90 5.07 8.22
CA ALA A 186 -0.16 4.25 7.61
C ALA A 186 0.11 3.98 6.11
N GLY A 187 0.95 4.79 5.47
CA GLY A 187 1.30 4.64 4.05
C GLY A 187 2.57 5.41 3.71
N LEU A 188 3.34 4.88 2.75
CA LEU A 188 4.64 5.40 2.34
C LEU A 188 4.71 5.47 0.82
N ARG A 189 5.40 6.49 0.29
CA ARG A 189 5.83 6.51 -1.11
C ARG A 189 7.30 6.13 -1.26
N ASN A 190 7.69 5.64 -2.43
CA ASN A 190 9.10 5.52 -2.78
C ASN A 190 9.75 6.89 -3.02
N GLU A 191 11.07 6.92 -3.12
CA GLU A 191 11.84 8.16 -3.33
C GLU A 191 11.43 8.89 -4.61
N ALA A 192 11.19 8.14 -5.70
CA ALA A 192 10.75 8.67 -6.99
C ALA A 192 9.28 9.16 -7.01
N GLY A 193 8.48 8.81 -6.00
CA GLY A 193 7.09 9.26 -5.84
C GLY A 193 6.03 8.54 -6.69
N ASN A 194 6.42 7.55 -7.49
CA ASN A 194 5.51 6.79 -8.35
C ASN A 194 4.93 5.53 -7.70
N VAL A 195 5.50 5.04 -6.60
CA VAL A 195 4.97 3.89 -5.84
C VAL A 195 4.40 4.39 -4.50
N LEU A 196 3.17 3.99 -4.18
CA LEU A 196 2.48 4.23 -2.90
C LEU A 196 1.96 2.91 -2.30
#